data_AF-A0AAN6JYE0-F1
#
_entry.id   AF-A0AAN6JYE0-F1
#
_cell.length_a   1.000
_cell.length_b   1.000
_cell.length_c   1.000
_cell.angle_alpha   90.00
_cell.angle_beta   90.00
_cell.angle_gamma   90.00
#
_symmetry.space_group_name_H-M   'P 1'
#
loop_
_entity.id
_entity.type
_entity.pdbx_description
1 polymer ?
#
loop_
_entity_poly.entity_id
_entity_poly.type
_entity_poly.pdbx_seq_one_letter_code
_entity_poly.pdbx_strand_id
1 'polypeptide(L)'
;MLLKEIAAATEEQDVEAGKYARACWKEFNLLIPYQHPDTSSTRSIKKMNFNLRTRARGQGKMRSRAAAVAASAVVLALPLASSVGAAASVKGVAPSDAHLYAPIAGKTDTWKCLNSTQQIKHSAINDNYCDCEDGTDEPGTSACPQSRFYCANEGHIPAYILSSRVGDGICEPECCDGSDEADNPNKNCPNVCAKIGKEHRDKVAKLEATRNAGAKTRAKYIAEAKRKRQSAQVEVDRLEVDVKVAKEKNDRLQEALKRAEEADQVSIKEKMASPLYGNLKSYQESLKSVIDKNDALKSELQILTSLLDDLANSYNPNYQDMAVKGAVMAYKSWRRGGADGAEAEADGERPASDATSDGDSTKKVTDEIPTKLNSLLDEGDWTAEKLRKLHERDLLELLDGTDASKGATEDAGILFRIHEYLPDALVPTFEALVDTFLDLLLKTNVISSVKRKRPSGAAAVEPEGVVRARNAANDAAAKLRELEASLVNKKKDLEVNPKKYGRESEFKALDDTCITKEVGEYTYEYCFGHGARQKTTKGGMSTHLGTFETFDPHNKSNEKEDEFYLTQRYANGQHCWNGPARSVLVDLSCGVQNELFDVFEAEKCVYSMKVRTPAVCFPSQVSVDASEVKDEL
;
A
#
# COMPACT_ATOMS: atom_id res chain seq x y z
N MET A 1 13.39 48.09 -25.09
CA MET A 1 12.03 48.10 -25.65
C MET A 1 11.38 46.74 -25.55
N LEU A 2 11.93 45.68 -26.16
CA LEU A 2 11.41 44.30 -26.21
C LEU A 2 10.66 43.76 -24.95
N LEU A 3 11.12 44.05 -23.73
CA LEU A 3 10.42 43.63 -22.50
C LEU A 3 9.08 44.35 -22.22
N LYS A 4 8.69 45.36 -22.99
CA LYS A 4 7.35 45.98 -22.93
C LYS A 4 6.37 45.42 -23.96
N GLU A 5 6.86 44.82 -25.05
CA GLU A 5 5.99 44.25 -26.10
C GLU A 5 5.47 42.86 -25.70
N ILE A 6 6.30 42.08 -25.01
CA ILE A 6 5.93 40.74 -24.50
C ILE A 6 4.78 40.81 -23.47
N ALA A 7 4.75 41.85 -22.64
CA ALA A 7 3.72 42.01 -21.60
C ALA A 7 2.34 42.44 -22.17
N ALA A 8 2.31 43.11 -23.32
CA ALA A 8 1.06 43.52 -23.95
C ALA A 8 0.34 42.32 -24.61
N ALA A 9 1.10 41.44 -25.29
CA ALA A 9 0.55 40.27 -25.96
C ALA A 9 -0.13 39.27 -25.00
N THR A 10 0.29 39.22 -23.74
CA THR A 10 -0.33 38.36 -22.72
C THR A 10 -1.66 38.88 -22.17
N GLU A 11 -1.97 40.19 -22.29
CA GLU A 11 -3.19 40.77 -21.71
C GLU A 11 -4.39 40.76 -22.67
N GLU A 12 -4.17 40.61 -23.99
CA GLU A 12 -5.27 40.49 -24.97
C GLU A 12 -5.89 39.07 -25.05
N GLN A 13 -5.13 38.00 -24.81
CA GLN A 13 -5.64 36.63 -24.98
C GLN A 13 -6.71 36.23 -23.94
N ASP A 14 -6.59 36.67 -22.68
CA ASP A 14 -7.56 36.37 -21.62
C ASP A 14 -8.94 37.03 -21.86
N VAL A 15 -8.97 38.15 -22.60
CA VAL A 15 -10.21 38.89 -22.91
C VAL A 15 -11.08 38.17 -23.95
N GLU A 16 -10.50 37.32 -24.79
CA GLU A 16 -11.21 36.60 -25.85
C GLU A 16 -11.77 35.25 -25.38
N ALA A 17 -11.01 34.49 -24.58
CA ALA A 17 -11.50 33.26 -23.94
C ALA A 17 -12.76 33.51 -23.09
N GLY A 18 -12.82 34.65 -22.38
CA GLY A 18 -13.97 35.08 -21.58
C GLY A 18 -15.25 35.44 -22.38
N LYS A 19 -15.20 35.47 -23.71
CA LYS A 19 -16.37 35.69 -24.60
C LYS A 19 -16.96 34.37 -25.09
N TYR A 20 -16.14 33.44 -25.59
CA TYR A 20 -16.60 32.15 -26.12
C TYR A 20 -17.37 31.31 -25.09
N ALA A 21 -16.93 31.31 -23.83
CA ALA A 21 -17.61 30.61 -22.73
C ALA A 21 -19.06 31.07 -22.46
N ARG A 22 -19.49 32.23 -22.98
CA ARG A 22 -20.87 32.75 -22.85
C ARG A 22 -21.75 32.55 -24.08
N ALA A 23 -21.20 32.07 -25.20
CA ALA A 23 -21.98 31.71 -26.39
C ALA A 23 -22.55 30.30 -26.29
N CYS A 24 -21.73 29.32 -25.89
CA CYS A 24 -22.06 27.89 -25.94
C CYS A 24 -23.22 27.46 -25.00
N TRP A 25 -23.57 28.28 -24.01
CA TRP A 25 -24.62 27.95 -23.01
C TRP A 25 -26.04 28.40 -23.40
N LYS A 26 -26.27 28.78 -24.66
CA LYS A 26 -27.53 29.43 -25.08
C LYS A 26 -28.35 28.72 -26.17
N GLU A 27 -27.83 27.68 -26.82
CA GLU A 27 -28.55 26.97 -27.89
C GLU A 27 -29.10 25.59 -27.48
N PHE A 28 -28.64 25.02 -26.37
CA PHE A 28 -28.96 23.64 -25.96
C PHE A 28 -30.33 23.46 -25.27
N ASN A 29 -31.33 24.26 -25.62
CA ASN A 29 -32.65 24.22 -24.96
C ASN A 29 -33.82 24.58 -25.90
N LEU A 30 -33.94 23.87 -27.04
CA LEU A 30 -35.10 23.96 -27.93
C LEU A 30 -35.23 22.73 -28.84
N LEU A 31 -35.91 21.66 -28.37
CA LEU A 31 -36.79 20.76 -29.14
C LEU A 31 -37.31 19.59 -28.25
N ILE A 32 -38.51 19.09 -28.55
CA ILE A 32 -39.35 18.20 -27.73
C ILE A 32 -40.04 17.18 -28.66
N PRO A 33 -40.08 15.86 -28.36
CA PRO A 33 -41.38 15.25 -28.02
C PRO A 33 -41.37 14.05 -27.03
N TYR A 34 -42.06 14.23 -25.91
CA TYR A 34 -43.28 13.50 -25.52
C TYR A 34 -43.40 11.96 -25.74
N GLN A 35 -43.45 11.19 -24.64
CA GLN A 35 -44.36 10.05 -24.48
C GLN A 35 -44.57 9.67 -23.00
N HIS A 36 -45.73 9.08 -22.68
CA HIS A 36 -46.21 8.61 -21.35
C HIS A 36 -46.37 7.07 -21.39
N PRO A 37 -46.62 6.32 -20.27
CA PRO A 37 -47.08 6.74 -18.93
C PRO A 37 -46.15 6.16 -17.79
N ASP A 38 -46.49 5.80 -16.53
CA ASP A 38 -47.76 5.79 -15.76
C ASP A 38 -47.59 5.81 -14.20
N THR A 39 -48.73 5.84 -13.50
CA THR A 39 -49.09 5.45 -12.12
C THR A 39 -48.07 5.43 -10.96
N SER A 40 -48.35 6.31 -9.99
CA SER A 40 -48.46 6.07 -8.53
C SER A 40 -47.25 5.64 -7.68
N SER A 41 -46.74 6.59 -6.88
CA SER A 41 -46.80 6.49 -5.42
C SER A 41 -46.68 7.88 -4.78
N THR A 42 -47.37 8.14 -3.67
CA THR A 42 -47.41 9.46 -3.02
C THR A 42 -46.59 9.51 -1.74
N ARG A 43 -45.64 10.46 -1.64
CA ARG A 43 -45.18 10.98 -0.34
C ARG A 43 -44.55 12.37 -0.48
N SER A 44 -44.99 13.29 0.38
CA SER A 44 -44.63 14.70 0.33
C SER A 44 -43.25 14.98 0.92
N ILE A 45 -42.43 15.79 0.23
CA ILE A 45 -41.26 16.47 0.81
C ILE A 45 -41.47 17.98 0.68
N LYS A 46 -41.23 18.72 1.76
CA LYS A 46 -41.45 20.18 1.84
C LYS A 46 -40.38 20.92 1.05
N LYS A 47 -40.80 21.89 0.22
CA LYS A 47 -39.87 22.85 -0.40
C LYS A 47 -39.30 23.79 0.67
N MET A 48 -37.98 23.90 0.75
CA MET A 48 -37.29 25.04 1.36
C MET A 48 -36.72 25.92 0.24
N ASN A 49 -37.16 27.18 0.16
CA ASN A 49 -36.67 28.13 -0.84
C ASN A 49 -35.40 28.82 -0.32
N PHE A 50 -34.26 28.57 -0.96
CA PHE A 50 -32.99 29.24 -0.64
C PHE A 50 -32.91 30.59 -1.35
N ASN A 51 -33.20 31.68 -0.63
CA ASN A 51 -33.29 33.03 -1.20
C ASN A 51 -31.96 33.79 -1.03
N LEU A 52 -31.12 33.78 -2.07
CA LEU A 52 -29.88 34.57 -2.12
C LEU A 52 -30.21 36.07 -2.16
N ARG A 53 -29.87 36.80 -1.08
CA ARG A 53 -29.94 38.26 -1.03
C ARG A 53 -28.54 38.87 -1.10
N THR A 54 -28.11 39.24 -2.30
CA THR A 54 -27.02 40.20 -2.48
C THR A 54 -27.47 41.58 -1.99
N ARG A 55 -26.60 42.34 -1.33
CA ARG A 55 -26.84 43.77 -1.08
C ARG A 55 -25.54 44.57 -1.16
N ALA A 56 -25.61 45.70 -1.85
CA ALA A 56 -24.43 46.48 -2.23
C ALA A 56 -23.84 47.33 -1.09
N ARG A 57 -22.57 47.67 -1.24
CA ARG A 57 -21.73 48.46 -0.33
C ARG A 57 -22.03 49.95 -0.51
N GLY A 58 -22.72 50.58 0.45
CA GLY A 58 -23.02 52.02 0.45
C GLY A 58 -22.17 52.78 1.47
N GLN A 59 -21.44 53.81 1.04
CA GLN A 59 -20.68 54.67 1.94
C GLN A 59 -21.55 55.81 2.50
N GLY A 60 -21.48 56.05 3.81
CA GLY A 60 -22.14 57.19 4.46
C GLY A 60 -21.27 57.75 5.59
N LYS A 61 -20.67 58.94 5.38
CA LYS A 61 -19.95 59.67 6.42
C LYS A 61 -20.94 60.47 7.27
N MET A 62 -20.88 60.34 8.59
CA MET A 62 -21.31 61.41 9.50
C MET A 62 -20.29 61.64 10.60
N ARG A 63 -20.25 62.88 11.11
CA ARG A 63 -19.27 63.37 12.07
C ARG A 63 -19.87 63.43 13.48
N SER A 64 -19.05 63.06 14.45
CA SER A 64 -18.90 63.68 15.78
C SER A 64 -20.12 64.36 16.42
N ARG A 65 -20.48 63.89 17.61
CA ARG A 65 -20.42 64.76 18.81
C ARG A 65 -20.21 63.93 20.08
N ALA A 66 -19.22 64.31 20.88
CA ALA A 66 -19.14 63.91 22.27
C ALA A 66 -19.96 64.88 23.11
N ALA A 67 -20.68 64.36 24.11
CA ALA A 67 -21.34 65.15 25.14
C ALA A 67 -21.30 64.34 26.44
N ALA A 68 -20.56 64.82 27.43
CA ALA A 68 -20.54 64.26 28.77
C ALA A 68 -21.40 65.13 29.69
N VAL A 69 -22.41 64.52 30.32
CA VAL A 69 -23.12 65.09 31.47
C VAL A 69 -23.32 63.94 32.46
N ALA A 70 -22.85 64.12 33.69
CA ALA A 70 -23.07 63.15 34.76
C ALA A 70 -24.30 63.56 35.59
N ALA A 71 -25.13 62.58 35.95
CA ALA A 71 -26.18 62.74 36.96
C ALA A 71 -26.38 61.41 37.70
N SER A 72 -26.44 61.48 39.02
CA SER A 72 -26.40 60.31 39.92
C SER A 72 -27.67 59.46 39.88
N ALA A 73 -27.50 58.14 39.86
CA ALA A 73 -28.54 57.16 40.20
C ALA A 73 -27.91 55.94 40.89
N VAL A 74 -27.31 56.15 42.07
CA VAL A 74 -26.85 55.04 42.93
C VAL A 74 -28.07 54.37 43.53
N VAL A 75 -28.60 53.35 42.84
CA VAL A 75 -29.57 52.44 43.41
C VAL A 75 -28.83 51.56 44.41
N LEU A 76 -28.94 51.93 45.69
CA LEU A 76 -28.57 51.07 46.81
C LEU A 76 -29.51 49.86 46.81
N ALA A 77 -29.12 48.83 46.06
CA ALA A 77 -29.64 47.48 46.26
C ALA A 77 -29.16 47.01 47.64
N LEU A 78 -29.97 47.25 48.68
CA LEU A 78 -29.81 46.52 49.93
C LEU A 78 -29.88 45.03 49.58
N PRO A 79 -28.88 44.21 49.93
CA PRO A 79 -29.16 42.79 50.07
C PRO A 79 -30.24 42.68 51.13
N LEU A 80 -31.41 42.13 50.78
CA LEU A 80 -32.18 41.43 51.79
C LEU A 80 -31.30 40.27 52.23
N ALA A 81 -30.58 40.49 53.34
CA ALA A 81 -29.97 39.42 54.09
C ALA A 81 -31.13 38.58 54.65
N SER A 82 -31.64 37.67 53.82
CA SER A 82 -32.41 36.53 54.26
C SER A 82 -31.53 35.78 55.25
N SER A 83 -31.75 36.06 56.53
CA SER A 83 -31.10 35.36 57.62
C SER A 83 -31.63 33.93 57.60
N VAL A 84 -31.00 33.09 56.78
CA VAL A 84 -30.96 31.65 56.99
C VAL A 84 -30.41 31.50 58.40
N GLY A 85 -31.30 31.29 59.36
CA GLY A 85 -30.91 31.04 60.74
C GLY A 85 -29.96 29.86 60.71
N ALA A 86 -28.75 30.03 61.23
CA ALA A 86 -27.77 28.96 61.26
C ALA A 86 -28.36 27.81 62.07
N ALA A 87 -28.81 26.76 61.38
CA ALA A 87 -29.14 25.49 62.02
C ALA A 87 -27.87 25.07 62.76
N ALA A 88 -27.97 24.86 64.07
CA ALA A 88 -26.82 24.54 64.89
C ALA A 88 -26.15 23.29 64.32
N SER A 89 -24.87 23.40 63.96
CA SER A 89 -24.12 22.30 63.36
C SER A 89 -23.94 21.19 64.38
N VAL A 90 -24.75 20.14 64.27
CA VAL A 90 -24.66 18.96 65.15
C VAL A 90 -23.31 18.29 64.94
N LYS A 91 -22.59 18.02 66.03
CA LYS A 91 -21.26 17.39 66.00
C LYS A 91 -21.35 16.05 65.25
N GLY A 92 -20.40 15.80 64.36
CA GLY A 92 -20.32 14.56 63.57
C GLY A 92 -21.30 14.46 62.40
N VAL A 93 -22.07 15.51 62.07
CA VAL A 93 -23.00 15.55 60.92
C VAL A 93 -22.45 16.41 59.78
N ALA A 94 -22.63 15.96 58.53
CA ALA A 94 -22.22 16.71 57.35
C ALA A 94 -23.09 17.98 57.15
N PRO A 95 -22.54 19.10 56.61
CA PRO A 95 -23.31 20.31 56.34
C PRO A 95 -24.52 20.15 55.40
N SER A 96 -24.50 19.15 54.52
CA SER A 96 -25.67 18.77 53.70
C SER A 96 -26.80 18.19 54.53
N ASP A 97 -26.47 17.46 55.59
CA ASP A 97 -27.38 16.54 56.30
C ASP A 97 -27.87 17.15 57.63
N ALA A 98 -27.24 18.24 58.09
CA ALA A 98 -27.62 18.98 59.29
C ALA A 98 -29.11 19.41 59.34
N HIS A 99 -29.76 19.54 58.18
CA HIS A 99 -31.20 19.84 58.10
C HIS A 99 -32.09 18.69 58.60
N LEU A 100 -31.61 17.44 58.57
CA LEU A 100 -32.30 16.25 59.06
C LEU A 100 -32.35 16.20 60.60
N TYR A 101 -31.45 16.93 61.27
CA TYR A 101 -31.32 17.00 62.72
C TYR A 101 -32.08 18.19 63.36
N ALA A 102 -32.94 18.85 62.58
CA ALA A 102 -33.85 19.88 63.10
C ALA A 102 -35.03 19.25 63.89
N PRO A 103 -35.51 19.89 64.97
CA PRO A 103 -36.68 19.42 65.71
C PRO A 103 -37.95 19.46 64.85
N ILE A 104 -38.89 18.55 65.12
CA ILE A 104 -40.10 18.37 64.30
C ILE A 104 -40.98 19.63 64.34
N ALA A 105 -41.26 20.21 63.17
CA ALA A 105 -42.08 21.41 63.04
C ALA A 105 -43.45 21.26 63.75
N GLY A 106 -43.67 22.05 64.80
CA GLY A 106 -44.88 22.00 65.64
C GLY A 106 -44.75 21.24 66.96
N LYS A 107 -43.63 20.57 67.24
CA LYS A 107 -43.28 19.99 68.55
C LYS A 107 -41.88 20.45 68.99
N THR A 108 -41.80 21.26 70.04
CA THR A 108 -40.59 22.02 70.40
C THR A 108 -39.46 21.22 71.08
N ASP A 109 -39.59 19.90 71.25
CA ASP A 109 -38.62 19.06 71.98
C ASP A 109 -38.49 17.63 71.42
N THR A 110 -39.06 17.32 70.24
CA THR A 110 -39.02 15.94 69.70
C THR A 110 -38.35 15.87 68.34
N TRP A 111 -37.50 14.86 68.18
CA TRP A 111 -36.87 14.45 66.92
C TRP A 111 -37.30 13.01 66.57
N LYS A 112 -36.95 12.56 65.37
CA LYS A 112 -37.24 11.20 64.88
C LYS A 112 -35.96 10.63 64.26
N CYS A 113 -35.55 9.45 64.70
CA CYS A 113 -34.46 8.68 64.10
C CYS A 113 -34.63 8.58 62.58
N LEU A 114 -33.56 8.62 61.80
CA LEU A 114 -33.65 8.83 60.35
C LEU A 114 -34.22 7.61 59.61
N ASN A 115 -33.71 6.42 59.93
CA ASN A 115 -34.09 5.15 59.31
C ASN A 115 -35.07 4.33 60.17
N SER A 116 -35.00 4.49 61.49
CA SER A 116 -35.93 3.92 62.49
C SER A 116 -37.28 4.68 62.48
N THR A 117 -38.30 4.13 63.16
CA THR A 117 -39.61 4.80 63.37
C THR A 117 -39.76 5.46 64.74
N GLN A 118 -38.75 5.33 65.61
CA GLN A 118 -38.74 5.87 66.97
C GLN A 118 -38.72 7.41 66.98
N GLN A 119 -39.27 8.00 68.03
CA GLN A 119 -39.25 9.43 68.32
C GLN A 119 -38.64 9.65 69.70
N ILE A 120 -37.54 10.41 69.73
CA ILE A 120 -36.78 10.73 70.95
C ILE A 120 -36.82 12.24 71.20
N LYS A 121 -36.20 12.70 72.28
CA LYS A 121 -36.07 14.14 72.53
C LYS A 121 -34.99 14.75 71.64
N HIS A 122 -35.13 16.03 71.30
CA HIS A 122 -34.04 16.75 70.63
C HIS A 122 -32.80 16.90 71.52
N SER A 123 -32.97 16.82 72.84
CA SER A 123 -31.87 16.78 73.82
C SER A 123 -31.10 15.45 73.89
N ALA A 124 -31.61 14.39 73.27
CA ALA A 124 -30.99 13.05 73.24
C ALA A 124 -30.28 12.82 71.90
N ILE A 125 -29.51 13.82 71.47
CA ILE A 125 -28.70 13.80 70.25
C ILE A 125 -27.29 14.21 70.68
N ASN A 126 -26.33 13.30 70.56
CA ASN A 126 -25.01 13.39 71.18
C ASN A 126 -25.05 13.49 72.72
N ASP A 127 -25.83 12.64 73.38
CA ASP A 127 -25.91 12.56 74.86
C ASP A 127 -25.12 11.40 75.48
N ASN A 128 -24.37 10.64 74.66
CA ASN A 128 -23.60 9.45 75.00
C ASN A 128 -24.44 8.21 75.36
N TYR A 129 -25.74 8.19 75.07
CA TYR A 129 -26.58 6.99 75.10
C TYR A 129 -27.06 6.61 73.68
N CYS A 130 -27.31 5.32 73.45
CA CYS A 130 -27.80 4.83 72.15
C CYS A 130 -29.31 4.51 72.26
N ASP A 131 -30.12 5.51 71.95
CA ASP A 131 -31.58 5.58 72.09
C ASP A 131 -32.30 5.11 70.80
N CYS A 132 -31.70 5.35 69.62
CA CYS A 132 -32.19 4.92 68.31
C CYS A 132 -31.62 3.55 67.89
N GLU A 133 -32.50 2.63 67.43
CA GLU A 133 -32.11 1.33 66.87
C GLU A 133 -31.19 1.42 65.63
N ASP A 134 -31.19 2.56 64.93
CA ASP A 134 -30.31 2.82 63.78
C ASP A 134 -29.02 3.58 64.13
N GLY A 135 -28.87 4.04 65.38
CA GLY A 135 -27.74 4.85 65.84
C GLY A 135 -27.59 6.22 65.20
N THR A 136 -28.67 6.80 64.68
CA THR A 136 -28.63 8.10 64.00
C THR A 136 -28.72 9.30 64.95
N ASP A 137 -29.06 9.06 66.21
CA ASP A 137 -29.02 9.94 67.38
C ASP A 137 -27.60 10.36 67.80
N GLU A 138 -26.62 9.46 67.67
CA GLU A 138 -25.24 9.68 68.12
C GLU A 138 -24.23 9.79 66.94
N PRO A 139 -24.34 10.79 66.04
CA PRO A 139 -23.35 11.02 64.97
C PRO A 139 -22.02 11.57 65.51
N GLY A 140 -22.04 12.20 66.69
CA GLY A 140 -20.94 12.97 67.29
C GLY A 140 -20.22 12.29 68.46
N THR A 141 -20.65 11.09 68.86
CA THR A 141 -20.06 10.32 69.98
C THR A 141 -19.81 8.85 69.59
N SER A 142 -19.17 8.08 70.47
CA SER A 142 -18.90 6.64 70.31
C SER A 142 -20.00 5.71 70.85
N ALA A 143 -21.15 6.22 71.30
CA ALA A 143 -22.16 5.43 72.01
C ALA A 143 -22.92 4.40 71.14
N CYS A 144 -23.15 4.70 69.85
CA CYS A 144 -23.80 3.79 68.91
C CYS A 144 -22.79 3.15 67.94
N PRO A 145 -22.46 1.84 68.03
CA PRO A 145 -21.40 1.21 67.21
C PRO A 145 -21.62 1.25 65.69
N GLN A 146 -22.87 1.38 65.24
CA GLN A 146 -23.28 1.49 63.84
C GLN A 146 -23.14 2.91 63.26
N SER A 147 -22.92 3.92 64.11
CA SER A 147 -22.84 5.32 63.72
C SER A 147 -21.52 5.67 62.98
N ARG A 148 -21.53 6.79 62.26
CA ARG A 148 -20.39 7.35 61.54
C ARG A 148 -20.25 8.84 61.84
N PHE A 149 -19.03 9.22 62.21
CA PHE A 149 -18.69 10.58 62.56
C PHE A 149 -18.09 11.33 61.37
N TYR A 150 -18.67 12.47 61.01
CA TYR A 150 -18.17 13.36 59.97
C TYR A 150 -17.07 14.29 60.48
N CYS A 151 -15.85 14.14 59.96
CA CYS A 151 -14.77 15.11 60.14
C CYS A 151 -14.81 16.12 58.98
N ALA A 152 -14.99 17.40 59.31
CA ALA A 152 -15.10 18.47 58.31
C ALA A 152 -13.78 18.69 57.55
N ASN A 153 -12.64 18.42 58.21
CA ASN A 153 -11.30 18.45 57.65
C ASN A 153 -10.96 19.75 56.91
N GLU A 154 -11.30 20.89 57.51
CA GLU A 154 -11.20 22.20 56.86
C GLU A 154 -9.84 22.47 56.22
N GLY A 155 -9.86 22.77 54.91
CA GLY A 155 -8.67 22.90 54.07
C GLY A 155 -8.11 21.60 53.48
N HIS A 156 -8.68 20.43 53.77
CA HIS A 156 -8.45 19.14 53.09
C HIS A 156 -9.76 18.59 52.47
N ILE A 157 -10.01 17.28 52.54
CA ILE A 157 -11.22 16.60 52.06
C ILE A 157 -11.96 16.07 53.30
N PRO A 158 -13.28 16.31 53.45
CA PRO A 158 -14.06 15.76 54.55
C PRO A 158 -14.15 14.24 54.50
N ALA A 159 -14.17 13.60 55.67
CA ALA A 159 -14.14 12.15 55.82
C ALA A 159 -15.19 11.66 56.82
N TYR A 160 -15.52 10.36 56.78
CA TYR A 160 -16.39 9.71 57.75
C TYR A 160 -15.63 8.58 58.45
N ILE A 161 -15.35 8.73 59.73
CA ILE A 161 -14.80 7.66 60.58
C ILE A 161 -15.92 6.85 61.26
N LEU A 162 -15.60 5.68 61.80
CA LEU A 162 -16.53 4.90 62.61
C LEU A 162 -16.68 5.55 64.00
N SER A 163 -17.89 5.54 64.58
CA SER A 163 -18.13 6.10 65.91
C SER A 163 -17.21 5.50 66.99
N SER A 164 -16.85 4.22 66.83
CA SER A 164 -15.91 3.51 67.72
C SER A 164 -14.49 4.09 67.80
N ARG A 165 -14.16 5.12 67.00
CA ARG A 165 -12.89 5.86 67.00
C ARG A 165 -13.06 7.31 67.47
N VAL A 166 -14.15 7.63 68.15
CA VAL A 166 -14.46 8.97 68.69
C VAL A 166 -14.27 8.95 70.21
N GLY A 167 -13.23 9.60 70.71
CA GLY A 167 -12.86 9.60 72.13
C GLY A 167 -12.17 8.32 72.61
N ASP A 168 -11.49 7.57 71.73
CA ASP A 168 -10.77 6.33 72.08
C ASP A 168 -9.32 6.57 72.56
N GLY A 169 -8.79 7.79 72.39
CA GLY A 169 -7.42 8.15 72.76
C GLY A 169 -6.42 8.15 71.59
N ILE A 170 -6.85 7.90 70.35
CA ILE A 170 -6.02 7.85 69.14
C ILE A 170 -6.44 9.00 68.20
N CYS A 171 -5.48 9.68 67.57
CA CYS A 171 -5.80 10.69 66.55
C CYS A 171 -5.89 9.98 65.18
N GLU A 172 -7.05 10.03 64.54
CA GLU A 172 -7.29 9.33 63.29
C GLU A 172 -6.68 10.05 62.08
N PRO A 173 -5.97 9.33 61.19
CA PRO A 173 -5.32 9.94 60.02
C PRO A 173 -6.32 10.48 58.98
N GLU A 174 -7.56 9.98 59.02
CA GLU A 174 -8.67 10.45 58.20
C GLU A 174 -9.37 11.69 58.80
N CYS A 175 -9.21 11.94 60.11
CA CYS A 175 -9.78 13.07 60.84
C CYS A 175 -8.70 14.15 61.08
N CYS A 176 -8.17 14.72 60.00
CA CYS A 176 -6.99 15.59 60.06
C CYS A 176 -7.20 16.90 60.86
N ASP A 177 -8.42 17.21 61.28
CA ASP A 177 -8.76 18.39 62.07
C ASP A 177 -8.68 18.16 63.59
N GLY A 178 -8.66 16.90 64.04
CA GLY A 178 -8.65 16.52 65.46
C GLY A 178 -10.03 16.59 66.14
N SER A 179 -11.12 16.56 65.37
CA SER A 179 -12.50 16.62 65.90
C SER A 179 -13.01 15.31 66.50
N ASP A 180 -12.32 14.20 66.21
CA ASP A 180 -12.46 12.85 66.79
C ASP A 180 -12.23 12.82 68.31
N GLU A 181 -11.12 13.41 68.76
CA GLU A 181 -10.68 13.40 70.15
C GLU A 181 -11.02 14.69 70.92
N ALA A 182 -11.84 15.56 70.33
CA ALA A 182 -12.13 16.90 70.86
C ALA A 182 -12.74 16.92 72.28
N ASP A 183 -13.35 15.82 72.72
CA ASP A 183 -13.98 15.71 74.05
C ASP A 183 -13.08 14.98 75.07
N ASN A 184 -11.93 14.43 74.66
CA ASN A 184 -11.06 13.62 75.50
C ASN A 184 -9.98 14.46 76.21
N PRO A 185 -10.09 14.75 77.52
CA PRO A 185 -9.15 15.63 78.22
C PRO A 185 -7.74 15.04 78.37
N ASN A 186 -7.54 13.74 78.07
CA ASN A 186 -6.24 13.08 78.15
C ASN A 186 -5.50 13.09 76.79
N LYS A 187 -6.12 13.59 75.73
CA LYS A 187 -5.58 13.61 74.37
C LYS A 187 -5.66 15.02 73.78
N ASN A 188 -4.73 15.35 72.90
CA ASN A 188 -4.78 16.59 72.11
C ASN A 188 -4.30 16.27 70.70
N CYS A 189 -5.20 16.32 69.73
CA CYS A 189 -4.93 16.03 68.33
C CYS A 189 -4.78 17.36 67.55
N PRO A 190 -3.56 17.71 67.10
CA PRO A 190 -3.34 18.98 66.42
C PRO A 190 -3.88 18.94 64.99
N ASN A 191 -4.64 19.96 64.59
CA ASN A 191 -5.11 20.10 63.22
C ASN A 191 -3.94 20.16 62.22
N VAL A 192 -3.89 19.19 61.32
CA VAL A 192 -2.88 19.04 60.25
C VAL A 192 -3.48 19.14 58.84
N CYS A 193 -4.79 19.37 58.71
CA CYS A 193 -5.48 19.48 57.42
C CYS A 193 -4.87 20.53 56.49
N ALA A 194 -4.43 21.68 57.02
CA ALA A 194 -3.78 22.71 56.20
C ALA A 194 -2.51 22.20 55.48
N LYS A 195 -1.76 21.29 56.11
CA LYS A 195 -0.57 20.65 55.52
C LYS A 195 -0.98 19.53 54.55
N ILE A 196 -1.79 18.57 55.02
CA ILE A 196 -2.19 17.40 54.21
C ILE A 196 -2.97 17.83 52.96
N GLY A 197 -3.90 18.78 53.13
CA GLY A 197 -4.66 19.38 52.05
C GLY A 197 -3.80 20.21 51.07
N LYS A 198 -2.73 20.86 51.53
CA LYS A 198 -1.76 21.48 50.61
C LYS A 198 -1.03 20.40 49.81
N GLU A 199 -0.46 19.39 50.47
CA GLU A 199 0.22 18.30 49.76
C GLU A 199 -0.71 17.57 48.77
N HIS A 200 -1.99 17.42 49.12
CA HIS A 200 -3.00 16.87 48.23
C HIS A 200 -3.24 17.77 47.00
N ARG A 201 -3.45 19.09 47.20
CA ARG A 201 -3.59 20.06 46.10
C ARG A 201 -2.35 20.09 45.21
N ASP A 202 -1.15 20.09 45.79
CA ASP A 202 0.12 20.08 45.04
C ASP A 202 0.27 18.79 44.21
N LYS A 203 -0.15 17.63 44.75
CA LYS A 203 -0.20 16.34 44.02
C LYS A 203 -1.22 16.38 42.88
N VAL A 204 -2.46 16.82 43.13
CA VAL A 204 -3.53 16.93 42.11
C VAL A 204 -3.15 17.91 41.01
N ALA A 205 -2.71 19.12 41.34
CA ALA A 205 -2.29 20.12 40.36
C ALA A 205 -1.12 19.63 39.49
N LYS A 206 -0.20 18.84 40.05
CA LYS A 206 0.88 18.20 39.27
C LYS A 206 0.35 17.13 38.31
N LEU A 207 -0.60 16.30 38.73
CA LEU A 207 -1.26 15.31 37.87
C LEU A 207 -2.08 15.97 36.77
N GLU A 208 -2.86 17.00 37.09
CA GLU A 208 -3.62 17.79 36.12
C GLU A 208 -2.72 18.52 35.14
N ALA A 209 -1.64 19.15 35.58
CA ALA A 209 -0.67 19.80 34.69
C ALA A 209 -0.01 18.78 33.74
N THR A 210 0.36 17.61 34.25
CA THR A 210 0.89 16.49 33.46
C THR A 210 -0.13 16.06 32.39
N ARG A 211 -1.39 15.86 32.80
CA ARG A 211 -2.47 15.41 31.92
C ARG A 211 -2.86 16.46 30.87
N ASN A 212 -2.94 17.73 31.25
CA ASN A 212 -3.27 18.83 30.35
C ASN A 212 -2.14 19.08 29.32
N ALA A 213 -0.87 18.91 29.74
CA ALA A 213 0.27 18.94 28.82
C ALA A 213 0.26 17.74 27.85
N GLY A 214 -0.04 16.53 28.34
CA GLY A 214 -0.21 15.34 27.51
C GLY A 214 -1.38 15.47 26.53
N ALA A 215 -2.55 15.95 26.98
CA ALA A 215 -3.74 16.18 26.15
C ALA A 215 -3.47 17.19 25.02
N LYS A 216 -2.67 18.23 25.27
CA LYS A 216 -2.20 19.18 24.24
C LYS A 216 -1.31 18.50 23.18
N THR A 217 -0.61 17.42 23.53
CA THR A 217 0.15 16.58 22.57
C THR A 217 -0.76 15.55 21.88
N ARG A 218 -1.72 14.93 22.58
CA ARG A 218 -2.80 14.09 21.98
C ARG A 218 -3.52 14.84 20.86
N ALA A 219 -3.90 16.09 21.11
CA ALA A 219 -4.56 16.95 20.12
C ALA A 219 -3.69 17.20 18.87
N LYS A 220 -2.35 17.28 19.00
CA LYS A 220 -1.43 17.36 17.85
C LYS A 220 -1.42 16.07 17.05
N TYR A 221 -1.31 14.91 17.71
CA TYR A 221 -1.33 13.60 17.03
C TYR A 221 -2.62 13.40 16.23
N ILE A 222 -3.76 13.76 16.80
CA ILE A 222 -5.07 13.72 16.14
C ILE A 222 -5.14 14.69 14.96
N ALA A 223 -4.64 15.93 15.11
CA ALA A 223 -4.59 16.90 14.02
C ALA A 223 -3.66 16.45 12.88
N GLU A 224 -2.54 15.82 13.19
CA GLU A 224 -1.61 15.25 12.21
C GLU A 224 -2.22 14.05 11.48
N ALA A 225 -2.85 13.12 12.20
CA ALA A 225 -3.55 11.98 11.60
C ALA A 225 -4.68 12.43 10.67
N LYS A 226 -5.50 13.41 11.11
CA LYS A 226 -6.56 14.02 10.29
C LYS A 226 -5.98 14.69 9.02
N ARG A 227 -4.84 15.40 9.11
CA ARG A 227 -4.13 15.97 7.95
C ARG A 227 -3.56 14.92 6.99
N LYS A 228 -2.84 13.91 7.51
CA LYS A 228 -2.28 12.80 6.74
C LYS A 228 -3.37 12.06 5.96
N ARG A 229 -4.52 11.81 6.60
CA ARG A 229 -5.71 11.22 5.96
C ARG A 229 -6.29 12.12 4.86
N GLN A 230 -6.39 13.43 5.07
CA GLN A 230 -6.85 14.37 4.04
C GLN A 230 -5.91 14.41 2.82
N SER A 231 -4.59 14.43 3.02
CA SER A 231 -3.63 14.38 1.90
C SER A 231 -3.68 13.06 1.14
N ALA A 232 -3.81 11.92 1.84
CA ALA A 232 -3.93 10.61 1.22
C ALA A 232 -5.26 10.43 0.47
N GLN A 233 -6.35 11.06 0.93
CA GLN A 233 -7.62 11.08 0.21
C GLN A 233 -7.48 11.80 -1.13
N VAL A 234 -6.91 13.01 -1.15
CA VAL A 234 -6.67 13.76 -2.39
C VAL A 234 -5.74 13.00 -3.36
N GLU A 235 -4.79 12.23 -2.85
CA GLU A 235 -3.93 11.35 -3.65
C GLU A 235 -4.71 10.15 -4.25
N VAL A 236 -5.62 9.54 -3.49
CA VAL A 236 -6.52 8.48 -3.98
C VAL A 236 -7.52 9.02 -5.01
N ASP A 237 -8.15 10.16 -4.75
CA ASP A 237 -9.10 10.81 -5.67
C ASP A 237 -8.41 11.13 -7.01
N ARG A 238 -7.14 11.56 -6.97
CA ARG A 238 -6.30 11.73 -8.15
C ARG A 238 -6.00 10.40 -8.84
N LEU A 239 -5.55 9.38 -8.09
CA LEU A 239 -5.22 8.07 -8.66
C LEU A 239 -6.45 7.39 -9.29
N GLU A 240 -7.66 7.62 -8.80
CA GLU A 240 -8.90 7.15 -9.45
C GLU A 240 -9.09 7.77 -10.84
N VAL A 241 -8.79 9.07 -11.00
CA VAL A 241 -8.83 9.75 -12.31
C VAL A 241 -7.69 9.25 -13.21
N ASP A 242 -6.46 9.16 -12.69
CA ASP A 242 -5.29 8.68 -13.45
C ASP A 242 -5.48 7.22 -13.91
N VAL A 243 -6.04 6.33 -13.07
CA VAL A 243 -6.43 4.95 -13.45
C VAL A 243 -7.51 4.94 -14.52
N LYS A 244 -8.54 5.80 -14.41
CA LYS A 244 -9.61 5.87 -15.42
C LYS A 244 -9.05 6.26 -16.80
N VAL A 245 -8.21 7.29 -16.86
CA VAL A 245 -7.57 7.74 -18.11
C VAL A 245 -6.59 6.70 -18.65
N ALA A 246 -5.83 6.02 -17.78
CA ALA A 246 -4.95 4.92 -18.18
C ALA A 246 -5.74 3.73 -18.76
N LYS A 247 -6.93 3.43 -18.21
CA LYS A 247 -7.82 2.38 -18.70
C LYS A 247 -8.41 2.71 -20.06
N GLU A 248 -8.97 3.90 -20.24
CA GLU A 248 -9.47 4.36 -21.55
C GLU A 248 -8.35 4.33 -22.62
N LYS A 249 -7.10 4.64 -22.26
CA LYS A 249 -5.93 4.48 -23.13
C LYS A 249 -5.58 3.01 -23.42
N ASN A 250 -5.58 2.15 -22.40
CA ASN A 250 -5.34 0.71 -22.55
C ASN A 250 -6.34 0.08 -23.53
N ASP A 251 -7.63 0.31 -23.30
CA ASP A 251 -8.72 -0.32 -24.04
C ASP A 251 -8.67 0.10 -25.53
N ARG A 252 -8.39 1.38 -25.81
CA ARG A 252 -8.12 1.90 -27.16
C ARG A 252 -6.91 1.26 -27.83
N LEU A 253 -5.84 0.95 -27.10
CA LEU A 253 -4.63 0.31 -27.64
C LEU A 253 -4.80 -1.19 -27.84
N GLN A 254 -5.57 -1.88 -26.99
CA GLN A 254 -5.95 -3.28 -27.21
C GLN A 254 -6.86 -3.42 -28.45
N GLU A 255 -7.79 -2.50 -28.68
CA GLU A 255 -8.60 -2.48 -29.91
C GLU A 255 -7.75 -2.15 -31.16
N ALA A 256 -6.71 -1.32 -31.03
CA ALA A 256 -5.76 -1.07 -32.12
C ALA A 256 -4.90 -2.29 -32.44
N LEU A 257 -4.41 -3.01 -31.41
CA LEU A 257 -3.69 -4.27 -31.55
C LEU A 257 -4.55 -5.33 -32.25
N LYS A 258 -5.78 -5.56 -31.76
CA LYS A 258 -6.70 -6.55 -32.33
C LYS A 258 -6.96 -6.29 -33.81
N ARG A 259 -7.15 -5.03 -34.21
CA ARG A 259 -7.34 -4.65 -35.63
C ARG A 259 -6.08 -4.85 -36.47
N ALA A 260 -4.88 -4.65 -35.92
CA ALA A 260 -3.63 -4.96 -36.61
C ALA A 260 -3.45 -6.47 -36.80
N GLU A 261 -3.69 -7.27 -35.76
CA GLU A 261 -3.60 -8.73 -35.80
C GLU A 261 -4.65 -9.33 -36.76
N GLU A 262 -5.86 -8.78 -36.82
CA GLU A 262 -6.90 -9.16 -37.78
C GLU A 262 -6.50 -8.81 -39.22
N ALA A 263 -5.94 -7.62 -39.47
CA ALA A 263 -5.49 -7.21 -40.80
C ALA A 263 -4.33 -8.07 -41.32
N ASP A 264 -3.32 -8.37 -40.49
CA ASP A 264 -2.21 -9.22 -40.89
C ASP A 264 -2.61 -10.70 -41.00
N GLN A 265 -3.60 -11.18 -40.22
CA GLN A 265 -4.21 -12.49 -40.48
C GLN A 265 -4.93 -12.57 -41.83
N VAL A 266 -5.46 -11.47 -42.37
CA VAL A 266 -6.03 -11.43 -43.73
C VAL A 266 -4.90 -11.47 -44.77
N SER A 267 -3.86 -10.62 -44.62
CA SER A 267 -2.74 -10.56 -45.57
C SER A 267 -1.98 -11.89 -45.68
N ILE A 268 -1.82 -12.62 -44.56
CA ILE A 268 -1.24 -13.97 -44.54
C ILE A 268 -2.12 -14.99 -45.28
N LYS A 269 -3.45 -14.94 -45.10
CA LYS A 269 -4.40 -15.84 -45.80
C LYS A 269 -4.39 -15.59 -47.31
N GLU A 270 -4.32 -14.33 -47.74
CA GLU A 270 -4.19 -13.96 -49.16
C GLU A 270 -2.87 -14.47 -49.76
N LYS A 271 -1.75 -14.35 -49.04
CA LYS A 271 -0.45 -14.94 -49.44
C LYS A 271 -0.52 -16.46 -49.59
N MET A 272 -1.10 -17.16 -48.61
CA MET A 272 -1.28 -18.62 -48.64
C MET A 272 -2.21 -19.09 -49.78
N ALA A 273 -3.21 -18.28 -50.14
CA ALA A 273 -4.13 -18.56 -51.25
C ALA A 273 -3.50 -18.30 -52.65
N SER A 274 -2.31 -17.70 -52.72
CA SER A 274 -1.66 -17.42 -54.00
C SER A 274 -1.20 -18.70 -54.72
N PRO A 275 -1.35 -18.80 -56.06
CA PRO A 275 -0.79 -19.91 -56.83
C PRO A 275 0.74 -20.04 -56.69
N LEU A 276 1.42 -18.91 -56.42
CA LEU A 276 2.87 -18.87 -56.18
C LEU A 276 3.26 -19.64 -54.90
N TYR A 277 2.50 -19.50 -53.81
CA TYR A 277 2.72 -20.26 -52.58
C TYR A 277 2.57 -21.78 -52.81
N GLY A 278 1.55 -22.19 -53.58
CA GLY A 278 1.36 -23.59 -53.98
C GLY A 278 2.53 -24.16 -54.80
N ASN A 279 3.05 -23.38 -55.75
CA ASN A 279 4.22 -23.76 -56.54
C ASN A 279 5.50 -23.81 -55.70
N LEU A 280 5.73 -22.82 -54.83
CA LEU A 280 6.91 -22.79 -53.96
C LEU A 280 6.92 -23.99 -53.01
N LYS A 281 5.75 -24.37 -52.48
CA LYS A 281 5.57 -25.57 -51.65
C LYS A 281 5.90 -26.85 -52.41
N SER A 282 5.40 -27.02 -53.64
CA SER A 282 5.69 -28.23 -54.42
C SER A 282 7.18 -28.32 -54.79
N TYR A 283 7.85 -27.18 -55.04
CA TYR A 283 9.31 -27.15 -55.19
C TYR A 283 10.04 -27.56 -53.89
N GLN A 284 9.63 -27.05 -52.73
CA GLN A 284 10.22 -27.38 -51.42
C GLN A 284 10.03 -28.86 -51.04
N GLU A 285 8.87 -29.45 -51.36
CA GLU A 285 8.60 -30.89 -51.23
C GLU A 285 9.44 -31.73 -52.21
N SER A 286 9.57 -31.29 -53.47
CA SER A 286 10.41 -31.96 -54.47
C SER A 286 11.90 -31.93 -54.10
N LEU A 287 12.39 -30.79 -53.58
CA LEU A 287 13.76 -30.62 -53.10
C LEU A 287 14.07 -31.60 -51.96
N LYS A 288 13.15 -31.74 -50.99
CA LYS A 288 13.30 -32.75 -49.94
C LYS A 288 13.41 -34.17 -50.52
N SER A 289 12.53 -34.54 -51.45
CA SER A 289 12.60 -35.86 -52.09
C SER A 289 13.92 -36.10 -52.84
N VAL A 290 14.58 -35.04 -53.34
CA VAL A 290 15.92 -35.13 -53.97
C VAL A 290 17.03 -35.26 -52.91
N ILE A 291 16.98 -34.51 -51.80
CA ILE A 291 17.92 -34.64 -50.68
C ILE A 291 17.84 -36.06 -50.10
N ASP A 292 16.65 -36.52 -49.73
CA ASP A 292 16.42 -37.83 -49.11
C ASP A 292 16.94 -38.98 -50.01
N LYS A 293 16.78 -38.86 -51.34
CA LYS A 293 17.31 -39.84 -52.31
C LYS A 293 18.82 -39.75 -52.49
N ASN A 294 19.41 -38.56 -52.46
CA ASN A 294 20.86 -38.37 -52.58
C ASN A 294 21.57 -38.95 -51.35
N ASP A 295 21.06 -38.67 -50.14
CA ASP A 295 21.58 -39.22 -48.90
C ASP A 295 21.45 -40.75 -48.84
N ALA A 296 20.32 -41.30 -49.33
CA ALA A 296 20.15 -42.76 -49.50
C ALA A 296 21.19 -43.36 -50.47
N LEU A 297 21.34 -42.82 -51.68
CA LEU A 297 22.30 -43.29 -52.69
C LEU A 297 23.75 -43.18 -52.21
N LYS A 298 24.11 -42.12 -51.46
CA LYS A 298 25.42 -42.00 -50.81
C LYS A 298 25.67 -43.14 -49.81
N SER A 299 24.66 -43.49 -48.99
CA SER A 299 24.78 -44.60 -48.05
C SER A 299 24.90 -45.97 -48.75
N GLU A 300 24.14 -46.21 -49.82
CA GLU A 300 24.25 -47.43 -50.63
C GLU A 300 25.62 -47.54 -51.30
N LEU A 301 26.14 -46.44 -51.85
CA LEU A 301 27.50 -46.37 -52.42
C LEU A 301 28.58 -46.68 -51.37
N GLN A 302 28.47 -46.11 -50.17
CA GLN A 302 29.38 -46.41 -49.06
C GLN A 302 29.38 -47.91 -48.72
N ILE A 303 28.19 -48.51 -48.54
CA ILE A 303 28.02 -49.95 -48.24
C ILE A 303 28.61 -50.83 -49.35
N LEU A 304 28.34 -50.48 -50.62
CA LEU A 304 28.91 -51.19 -51.77
C LEU A 304 30.44 -51.09 -51.80
N THR A 305 31.02 -49.93 -51.51
CA THR A 305 32.49 -49.80 -51.42
C THR A 305 33.11 -50.51 -50.22
N SER A 306 32.45 -50.58 -49.06
CA SER A 306 32.97 -51.39 -47.94
C SER A 306 32.95 -52.88 -48.27
N LEU A 307 31.90 -53.39 -48.92
CA LEU A 307 31.81 -54.79 -49.35
C LEU A 307 32.88 -55.12 -50.42
N LEU A 308 33.18 -54.20 -51.33
CA LEU A 308 34.21 -54.37 -52.34
C LEU A 308 35.64 -54.19 -51.80
N ASP A 309 35.85 -53.31 -50.83
CA ASP A 309 37.12 -53.21 -50.09
C ASP A 309 37.37 -54.50 -49.29
N ASP A 310 36.38 -55.02 -48.55
CA ASP A 310 36.49 -56.29 -47.82
C ASP A 310 36.79 -57.47 -48.75
N LEU A 311 36.10 -57.57 -49.89
CA LEU A 311 36.40 -58.56 -50.93
C LEU A 311 37.84 -58.43 -51.43
N ALA A 312 38.27 -57.21 -51.77
CA ALA A 312 39.61 -56.93 -52.29
C ALA A 312 40.74 -57.05 -51.23
N ASN A 313 40.41 -56.97 -49.94
CA ASN A 313 41.28 -57.24 -48.79
C ASN A 313 41.40 -58.75 -48.49
N SER A 314 40.31 -59.50 -48.66
CA SER A 314 40.26 -60.95 -48.43
C SER A 314 40.87 -61.80 -49.57
N TYR A 315 41.05 -61.20 -50.75
CA TYR A 315 41.55 -61.88 -51.94
C TYR A 315 42.98 -62.42 -51.74
N ASN A 316 43.12 -63.74 -51.81
CA ASN A 316 44.40 -64.44 -51.77
C ASN A 316 44.89 -64.72 -53.21
N PRO A 317 46.01 -64.11 -53.67
CA PRO A 317 46.52 -64.27 -55.04
C PRO A 317 46.95 -65.69 -55.45
N ASN A 318 47.04 -66.63 -54.50
CA ASN A 318 47.45 -68.01 -54.79
C ASN A 318 46.33 -68.87 -55.41
N TYR A 319 45.06 -68.43 -55.33
CA TYR A 319 43.96 -69.10 -56.03
C TYR A 319 43.89 -68.62 -57.48
N GLN A 320 43.97 -69.55 -58.43
CA GLN A 320 44.06 -69.28 -59.87
C GLN A 320 42.72 -68.88 -60.53
N ASP A 321 41.83 -68.22 -59.79
CA ASP A 321 40.60 -67.66 -60.35
C ASP A 321 40.88 -66.34 -61.07
N MET A 322 40.86 -66.39 -62.40
CA MET A 322 41.14 -65.22 -63.25
C MET A 322 39.97 -64.22 -63.29
N ALA A 323 38.74 -64.66 -63.02
CA ALA A 323 37.57 -63.77 -63.00
C ALA A 323 37.57 -62.90 -61.73
N VAL A 324 37.80 -63.51 -60.56
CA VAL A 324 37.95 -62.80 -59.29
C VAL A 324 39.18 -61.89 -59.32
N LYS A 325 40.31 -62.36 -59.87
CA LYS A 325 41.51 -61.54 -60.08
C LYS A 325 41.22 -60.31 -60.95
N GLY A 326 40.49 -60.49 -62.05
CA GLY A 326 40.07 -59.41 -62.94
C GLY A 326 39.18 -58.39 -62.24
N ALA A 327 38.16 -58.85 -61.50
CA ALA A 327 37.25 -57.99 -60.75
C ALA A 327 37.96 -57.16 -59.66
N VAL A 328 38.86 -57.78 -58.88
CA VAL A 328 39.64 -57.08 -57.84
C VAL A 328 40.58 -56.03 -58.44
N MET A 329 41.24 -56.33 -59.57
CA MET A 329 42.11 -55.35 -60.25
C MET A 329 41.31 -54.21 -60.89
N ALA A 330 40.16 -54.51 -61.51
CA ALA A 330 39.25 -53.49 -62.05
C ALA A 330 38.71 -52.56 -60.95
N TYR A 331 38.33 -53.11 -59.79
CA TYR A 331 37.93 -52.32 -58.63
C TYR A 331 39.08 -51.42 -58.11
N LYS A 332 40.32 -51.95 -58.01
CA LYS A 332 41.50 -51.14 -57.64
C LYS A 332 41.86 -50.07 -58.69
N SER A 333 41.53 -50.25 -59.97
CA SER A 333 41.66 -49.18 -60.97
C SER A 333 40.56 -48.12 -60.81
N TRP A 334 39.30 -48.54 -60.66
CA TRP A 334 38.16 -47.64 -60.41
C TRP A 334 38.38 -46.78 -59.16
N ARG A 335 38.78 -47.39 -58.04
CA ARG A 335 39.00 -46.74 -56.73
C ARG A 335 40.05 -45.63 -56.78
N ARG A 336 41.07 -45.78 -57.65
CA ARG A 336 42.15 -44.81 -57.91
C ARG A 336 41.78 -43.72 -58.94
N GLY A 337 40.63 -43.83 -59.62
CA GLY A 337 40.11 -42.79 -60.53
C GLY A 337 39.66 -43.30 -61.90
N GLY A 338 40.03 -44.52 -62.30
CA GLY A 338 39.70 -45.10 -63.60
C GLY A 338 40.61 -44.70 -64.77
N ALA A 339 41.70 -43.98 -64.50
CA ALA A 339 42.81 -43.85 -65.44
C ALA A 339 43.67 -45.12 -65.35
N ASP A 340 43.31 -46.13 -66.15
CA ASP A 340 44.15 -47.18 -66.76
C ASP A 340 43.22 -48.32 -67.21
N GLY A 341 43.00 -48.41 -68.52
CA GLY A 341 42.11 -49.38 -69.15
C GLY A 341 42.74 -50.00 -70.38
N ALA A 342 43.30 -51.20 -70.21
CA ALA A 342 43.80 -52.13 -71.23
C ALA A 342 44.97 -51.65 -72.12
N GLU A 343 46.15 -52.24 -71.88
CA GLU A 343 46.81 -53.06 -72.91
C GLU A 343 47.59 -54.21 -72.24
N ALA A 344 48.16 -55.13 -73.03
CA ALA A 344 48.80 -56.37 -72.58
C ALA A 344 50.27 -56.45 -73.06
N GLU A 345 50.85 -57.67 -73.09
CA GLU A 345 52.29 -57.96 -73.29
C GLU A 345 53.19 -57.50 -72.11
N ALA A 346 54.18 -58.22 -71.57
CA ALA A 346 55.09 -59.29 -71.99
C ALA A 346 56.52 -58.79 -72.34
N ASP A 347 57.49 -59.31 -71.55
CA ASP A 347 58.95 -59.32 -71.69
C ASP A 347 59.76 -58.02 -71.93
N GLY A 348 60.94 -57.93 -71.29
CA GLY A 348 62.02 -56.98 -71.67
C GLY A 348 62.69 -56.19 -70.54
N GLU A 349 63.95 -56.52 -70.24
CA GLU A 349 65.07 -55.74 -69.68
C GLU A 349 64.93 -54.69 -68.53
N ARG A 350 65.94 -54.73 -67.65
CA ARG A 350 66.32 -53.77 -66.58
C ARG A 350 67.60 -52.99 -67.01
N PRO A 351 68.19 -52.05 -66.23
CA PRO A 351 67.87 -51.51 -64.89
C PRO A 351 67.42 -50.01 -64.98
N ALA A 352 67.41 -49.13 -63.97
CA ALA A 352 67.90 -49.07 -62.57
C ALA A 352 67.01 -48.08 -61.75
N SER A 353 67.27 -47.65 -60.50
CA SER A 353 68.38 -47.87 -59.54
C SER A 353 67.89 -47.70 -58.09
N ASP A 354 68.41 -48.56 -57.20
CA ASP A 354 68.71 -48.32 -55.78
C ASP A 354 67.66 -47.70 -54.82
N ALA A 355 67.03 -48.56 -54.01
CA ALA A 355 66.66 -48.29 -52.61
C ALA A 355 66.50 -49.63 -51.85
N THR A 356 66.96 -49.67 -50.59
CA THR A 356 67.04 -50.89 -49.77
C THR A 356 65.70 -51.41 -49.25
N SER A 357 65.64 -52.74 -49.11
CA SER A 357 65.23 -53.54 -47.92
C SER A 357 64.56 -52.81 -46.73
N ASP A 358 63.62 -53.40 -45.98
CA ASP A 358 63.13 -54.80 -45.88
C ASP A 358 61.66 -54.85 -45.43
N GLY A 359 61.03 -56.02 -45.55
CA GLY A 359 60.12 -56.52 -44.50
C GLY A 359 58.63 -56.16 -44.53
N ASP A 360 57.83 -57.20 -44.74
CA ASP A 360 56.53 -57.46 -44.06
C ASP A 360 55.32 -56.53 -44.34
N SER A 361 54.16 -57.00 -43.88
CA SER A 361 52.81 -56.43 -43.95
C SER A 361 52.20 -56.33 -45.35
N THR A 362 51.13 -57.12 -45.54
CA THR A 362 50.16 -56.95 -46.62
C THR A 362 49.50 -55.58 -46.52
N LYS A 363 49.94 -54.62 -47.35
CA LYS A 363 49.21 -53.37 -47.57
C LYS A 363 47.77 -53.69 -47.95
N LYS A 364 46.84 -53.28 -47.11
CA LYS A 364 45.42 -53.47 -47.32
C LYS A 364 44.92 -52.39 -48.28
N VAL A 365 43.81 -52.67 -48.94
CA VAL A 365 43.12 -51.71 -49.81
C VAL A 365 42.65 -50.49 -49.00
N THR A 366 42.43 -50.66 -47.69
CA THR A 366 42.19 -49.57 -46.72
C THR A 366 43.28 -48.50 -46.68
N ASP A 367 44.51 -48.84 -47.08
CA ASP A 367 45.70 -47.99 -46.88
C ASP A 367 45.92 -47.04 -48.08
N GLU A 368 45.19 -47.24 -49.19
CA GLU A 368 45.14 -46.36 -50.35
C GLU A 368 43.95 -45.37 -50.25
N ILE A 369 44.17 -44.10 -50.57
CA ILE A 369 43.11 -43.08 -50.55
C ILE A 369 42.11 -43.33 -51.70
N PRO A 370 40.80 -43.50 -51.46
CA PRO A 370 39.81 -43.81 -52.49
C PRO A 370 39.38 -42.55 -53.25
N THR A 371 40.25 -42.03 -54.12
CA THR A 371 40.05 -40.80 -54.89
C THR A 371 38.73 -40.78 -55.66
N LYS A 372 38.30 -41.91 -56.24
CA LYS A 372 37.05 -41.96 -57.00
C LYS A 372 35.81 -41.86 -56.11
N LEU A 373 35.80 -42.54 -54.97
CA LEU A 373 34.70 -42.46 -54.00
C LEU A 373 34.60 -41.03 -53.44
N ASN A 374 35.73 -40.43 -53.07
CA ASN A 374 35.78 -39.04 -52.60
C ASN A 374 35.23 -38.07 -53.66
N SER A 375 35.52 -38.28 -54.95
CA SER A 375 34.95 -37.47 -56.05
C SER A 375 33.45 -37.67 -56.31
N LEU A 376 32.84 -38.71 -55.74
CA LEU A 376 31.39 -38.99 -55.82
C LEU A 376 30.64 -38.57 -54.55
N LEU A 377 31.35 -38.38 -53.44
CA LEU A 377 30.83 -37.84 -52.18
C LEU A 377 31.04 -36.33 -52.03
N ASP A 378 31.88 -35.72 -52.88
CA ASP A 378 32.00 -34.26 -52.97
C ASP A 378 30.66 -33.63 -53.37
N GLU A 379 30.21 -32.67 -52.56
CA GLU A 379 28.91 -32.00 -52.72
C GLU A 379 29.02 -30.68 -53.50
N GLY A 380 30.24 -30.23 -53.78
CA GLY A 380 30.52 -28.97 -54.49
C GLY A 380 29.85 -27.76 -53.84
N ASP A 381 29.38 -26.82 -54.68
CA ASP A 381 28.74 -25.58 -54.22
C ASP A 381 27.39 -25.78 -53.51
N TRP A 382 26.80 -26.98 -53.52
CA TRP A 382 25.46 -27.26 -53.01
C TRP A 382 25.45 -28.38 -51.96
N THR A 383 26.21 -28.15 -50.88
CA THR A 383 26.25 -29.04 -49.71
C THR A 383 24.87 -29.37 -49.15
N ALA A 384 24.71 -30.58 -48.60
CA ALA A 384 23.44 -31.05 -48.04
C ALA A 384 22.91 -30.10 -46.96
N GLU A 385 23.80 -29.53 -46.15
CA GLU A 385 23.50 -28.49 -45.14
C GLU A 385 22.92 -27.20 -45.76
N LYS A 386 23.44 -26.75 -46.91
CA LYS A 386 22.96 -25.57 -47.63
C LYS A 386 21.58 -25.83 -48.27
N LEU A 387 21.33 -27.06 -48.73
CA LEU A 387 20.05 -27.49 -49.29
C LEU A 387 18.98 -27.67 -48.19
N ARG A 388 19.32 -28.27 -47.05
CA ARG A 388 18.44 -28.37 -45.87
C ARG A 388 18.05 -26.98 -45.37
N LYS A 389 19.01 -26.07 -45.19
CA LYS A 389 18.75 -24.64 -44.89
C LYS A 389 17.94 -23.88 -45.94
N LEU A 390 17.76 -24.42 -47.15
CA LEU A 390 16.86 -23.86 -48.16
C LEU A 390 15.46 -24.49 -48.10
N HIS A 391 15.36 -25.78 -47.75
CA HIS A 391 14.10 -26.44 -47.41
C HIS A 391 13.50 -25.96 -46.06
N GLU A 392 14.32 -25.47 -45.13
CA GLU A 392 13.89 -25.02 -43.80
C GLU A 392 13.42 -23.56 -43.73
N ARG A 393 13.51 -22.79 -44.82
CA ARG A 393 12.98 -21.41 -44.86
C ARG A 393 11.46 -21.40 -44.93
N ASP A 394 10.87 -20.35 -44.36
CA ASP A 394 9.44 -20.10 -44.50
C ASP A 394 9.11 -19.65 -45.93
N LEU A 395 8.04 -20.21 -46.48
CA LEU A 395 7.49 -19.84 -47.77
C LEU A 395 6.97 -18.40 -47.77
N LEU A 396 6.45 -17.92 -46.63
CA LEU A 396 5.95 -16.55 -46.47
C LEU A 396 7.11 -15.54 -46.51
N GLU A 397 8.23 -15.85 -45.83
CA GLU A 397 9.47 -15.07 -45.92
C GLU A 397 9.99 -15.04 -47.38
N LEU A 398 9.99 -16.17 -48.06
CA LEU A 398 10.42 -16.27 -49.47
C LEU A 398 9.50 -15.49 -50.42
N LEU A 399 8.19 -15.42 -50.16
CA LEU A 399 7.26 -14.57 -50.92
C LEU A 399 7.54 -13.07 -50.68
N ASP A 400 7.66 -12.62 -49.43
CA ASP A 400 7.99 -11.22 -49.10
C ASP A 400 9.39 -10.81 -49.56
N GLY A 401 10.32 -11.77 -49.65
CA GLY A 401 11.68 -11.57 -50.13
C GLY A 401 11.82 -11.30 -51.64
N THR A 402 10.77 -11.48 -52.45
CA THR A 402 10.84 -11.28 -53.91
C THR A 402 11.05 -9.81 -54.33
N ASP A 403 10.72 -8.83 -53.47
CA ASP A 403 11.07 -7.42 -53.67
C ASP A 403 12.57 -7.11 -53.44
N ALA A 404 13.34 -8.04 -52.85
CA ALA A 404 14.74 -7.83 -52.46
C ALA A 404 15.74 -8.02 -53.61
N SER A 405 15.53 -7.33 -54.72
CA SER A 405 16.46 -7.29 -55.84
C SER A 405 17.79 -6.65 -55.43
N LYS A 406 18.80 -7.50 -55.18
CA LYS A 406 20.20 -7.11 -54.89
C LYS A 406 20.87 -6.59 -56.16
N GLY A 407 20.52 -5.37 -56.58
CA GLY A 407 21.04 -4.77 -57.82
C GLY A 407 20.87 -3.27 -57.99
N ALA A 408 20.41 -2.54 -56.97
CA ALA A 408 20.32 -1.07 -56.99
C ALA A 408 21.38 -0.46 -56.06
N THR A 409 22.14 0.51 -56.57
CA THR A 409 23.23 1.21 -55.86
C THR A 409 22.71 2.14 -54.75
N GLU A 410 23.54 2.42 -53.76
CA GLU A 410 23.12 3.02 -52.48
C GLU A 410 22.72 4.51 -52.55
N ASP A 411 23.05 5.21 -53.63
CA ASP A 411 22.92 6.68 -53.74
C ASP A 411 21.48 7.21 -53.85
N ALA A 412 20.48 6.35 -54.04
CA ALA A 412 19.06 6.75 -54.13
C ALA A 412 18.40 7.05 -52.76
N GLY A 413 19.15 7.01 -51.65
CA GLY A 413 18.59 6.97 -50.29
C GLY A 413 18.20 8.31 -49.64
N ILE A 414 18.79 9.44 -50.04
CA ILE A 414 18.71 10.71 -49.26
C ILE A 414 17.53 11.60 -49.68
N LEU A 415 17.29 11.76 -50.98
CA LEU A 415 16.27 12.68 -51.52
C LEU A 415 14.82 12.31 -51.18
N PHE A 416 14.55 11.08 -50.72
CA PHE A 416 13.21 10.60 -50.37
C PHE A 416 12.88 10.67 -48.86
N ARG A 417 13.80 11.19 -48.02
CA ARG A 417 13.59 11.33 -46.56
C ARG A 417 13.15 12.73 -46.12
N ILE A 418 12.33 13.40 -46.92
CA ILE A 418 11.86 14.79 -46.68
C ILE A 418 11.22 14.95 -45.27
N HIS A 419 10.58 13.91 -44.74
CA HIS A 419 9.97 13.92 -43.41
C HIS A 419 10.98 14.04 -42.24
N GLU A 420 12.25 13.66 -42.42
CA GLU A 420 13.29 13.80 -41.39
C GLU A 420 13.87 15.23 -41.30
N TYR A 421 13.49 16.12 -42.23
CA TYR A 421 13.97 17.51 -42.33
C TYR A 421 12.86 18.55 -42.11
N LEU A 422 11.64 18.13 -41.75
CA LEU A 422 10.53 19.02 -41.39
C LEU A 422 10.41 19.17 -39.87
N PRO A 423 10.09 20.36 -39.35
CA PRO A 423 9.75 20.53 -37.93
C PRO A 423 8.52 19.72 -37.53
N ASP A 424 8.54 19.10 -36.35
CA ASP A 424 7.49 18.20 -35.82
C ASP A 424 6.05 18.72 -36.01
N ALA A 425 5.84 20.04 -35.84
CA ALA A 425 4.53 20.69 -35.99
C ALA A 425 3.95 20.62 -37.42
N LEU A 426 4.78 20.43 -38.45
CA LEU A 426 4.38 20.35 -39.86
C LEU A 426 4.28 18.91 -40.38
N VAL A 427 4.85 17.93 -39.66
CA VAL A 427 4.79 16.51 -40.01
C VAL A 427 3.34 16.01 -40.24
N PRO A 428 2.38 16.18 -39.32
CA PRO A 428 1.03 15.63 -39.53
C PRO A 428 0.27 16.30 -40.70
N THR A 429 0.54 17.58 -40.98
CA THR A 429 -0.02 18.27 -42.16
C THR A 429 0.62 17.82 -43.46
N PHE A 430 1.92 17.49 -43.44
CA PHE A 430 2.64 16.98 -44.61
C PHE A 430 2.25 15.53 -44.91
N GLU A 431 2.13 14.67 -43.89
CA GLU A 431 1.61 13.30 -44.07
C GLU A 431 0.20 13.30 -44.65
N ALA A 432 -0.72 14.14 -44.14
CA ALA A 432 -2.07 14.24 -44.69
C ALA A 432 -2.11 14.72 -46.15
N LEU A 433 -1.21 15.62 -46.55
CA LEU A 433 -1.09 16.08 -47.95
C LEU A 433 -0.50 14.99 -48.85
N VAL A 434 0.49 14.24 -48.36
CA VAL A 434 1.06 13.09 -49.08
C VAL A 434 0.03 11.98 -49.23
N ASP A 435 -0.67 11.58 -48.15
CA ASP A 435 -1.66 10.51 -48.19
C ASP A 435 -2.87 10.86 -49.07
N THR A 436 -3.30 12.13 -49.12
CA THR A 436 -4.36 12.57 -50.06
C THR A 436 -3.89 12.64 -51.51
N PHE A 437 -2.63 13.02 -51.78
CA PHE A 437 -2.03 12.93 -53.11
C PHE A 437 -1.84 11.47 -53.57
N LEU A 438 -1.50 10.57 -52.65
CA LEU A 438 -1.41 9.13 -52.90
C LEU A 438 -2.78 8.50 -53.19
N ASP A 439 -3.82 8.85 -52.42
CA ASP A 439 -5.21 8.46 -52.68
C ASP A 439 -5.70 8.93 -54.07
N LEU A 440 -5.30 10.14 -54.50
CA LEU A 440 -5.56 10.63 -55.86
C LEU A 440 -4.83 9.81 -56.94
N LEU A 441 -3.57 9.43 -56.72
CA LEU A 441 -2.78 8.58 -57.65
C LEU A 441 -3.28 7.14 -57.74
N LEU A 442 -3.79 6.59 -56.62
CA LEU A 442 -4.47 5.29 -56.57
C LEU A 442 -5.83 5.37 -57.31
N LYS A 443 -6.64 6.41 -57.08
CA LYS A 443 -7.94 6.61 -57.74
C LYS A 443 -7.84 6.91 -59.24
N THR A 444 -6.75 7.51 -59.69
CA THR A 444 -6.43 7.68 -61.12
C THR A 444 -5.75 6.44 -61.73
N ASN A 445 -5.52 5.38 -60.93
CA ASN A 445 -4.93 4.11 -61.34
C ASN A 445 -3.53 4.24 -61.97
N VAL A 446 -2.81 5.31 -61.62
CA VAL A 446 -1.44 5.61 -62.10
C VAL A 446 -0.39 4.83 -61.31
N ILE A 447 -0.72 4.47 -60.06
CA ILE A 447 0.09 3.62 -59.18
C ILE A 447 -0.84 2.58 -58.55
N SER A 448 -0.41 1.31 -58.47
CA SER A 448 -1.24 0.20 -57.97
C SER A 448 -1.18 -0.02 -56.46
N SER A 449 -0.09 0.39 -55.80
CA SER A 449 0.04 0.44 -54.34
C SER A 449 1.21 1.35 -53.93
N VAL A 450 1.19 1.89 -52.70
CA VAL A 450 2.34 2.60 -52.13
C VAL A 450 2.70 2.02 -50.77
N LYS A 451 3.94 1.51 -50.69
CA LYS A 451 4.50 0.72 -49.59
C LYS A 451 5.58 1.58 -48.91
N ARG A 452 5.24 2.28 -47.81
CA ARG A 452 6.20 3.14 -47.07
C ARG A 452 7.44 2.30 -46.70
N LYS A 453 8.64 2.68 -47.17
CA LYS A 453 9.81 1.79 -47.18
C LYS A 453 10.45 1.67 -45.79
N ARG A 454 10.70 0.42 -45.37
CA ARG A 454 11.12 0.02 -44.02
C ARG A 454 12.63 0.23 -43.77
N PRO A 455 13.07 0.67 -42.58
CA PRO A 455 14.48 0.61 -42.18
C PRO A 455 14.90 -0.84 -41.89
N SER A 456 16.09 -1.26 -42.32
CA SER A 456 16.57 -2.63 -42.18
C SER A 456 17.22 -2.89 -40.81
N GLY A 457 16.55 -3.61 -39.90
CA GLY A 457 17.18 -3.97 -38.62
C GLY A 457 16.27 -4.51 -37.51
N ALA A 458 15.44 -5.53 -37.77
CA ALA A 458 14.79 -6.29 -36.70
C ALA A 458 14.49 -7.74 -37.15
N ALA A 459 15.08 -8.72 -36.46
CA ALA A 459 14.75 -10.13 -36.64
C ALA A 459 13.56 -10.49 -35.73
N ALA A 460 12.36 -10.60 -36.32
CA ALA A 460 11.14 -11.03 -35.64
C ALA A 460 10.22 -11.74 -36.65
N VAL A 461 9.50 -12.76 -36.18
CA VAL A 461 8.62 -13.65 -36.97
C VAL A 461 7.25 -13.00 -37.27
N GLU A 462 7.12 -11.68 -37.08
CA GLU A 462 5.85 -10.95 -37.17
C GLU A 462 6.00 -9.61 -37.91
N PRO A 463 4.92 -9.14 -38.57
CA PRO A 463 4.87 -7.82 -39.19
C PRO A 463 5.04 -6.70 -38.15
N GLU A 464 5.85 -5.70 -38.50
CA GLU A 464 6.30 -4.67 -37.55
C GLU A 464 5.16 -3.80 -37.01
N GLY A 465 4.03 -3.69 -37.74
CA GLY A 465 2.82 -3.02 -37.27
C GLY A 465 2.21 -3.69 -36.03
N VAL A 466 2.03 -5.02 -36.08
CA VAL A 466 1.57 -5.81 -34.93
C VAL A 466 2.57 -5.74 -33.78
N VAL A 467 3.89 -5.88 -34.04
CA VAL A 467 4.91 -5.79 -32.97
C VAL A 467 4.88 -4.44 -32.27
N ARG A 468 4.80 -3.32 -33.02
CA ARG A 468 4.68 -1.96 -32.45
C ARG A 468 3.37 -1.79 -31.66
N ALA A 469 2.24 -2.28 -32.18
CA ALA A 469 0.95 -2.21 -31.51
C ALA A 469 0.92 -3.05 -30.23
N ARG A 470 1.54 -4.25 -30.25
CA ARG A 470 1.59 -5.17 -29.11
C ARG A 470 2.45 -4.62 -27.98
N ASN A 471 3.60 -4.04 -28.32
CA ASN A 471 4.44 -3.33 -27.34
C ASN A 471 3.67 -2.16 -26.71
N ALA A 472 3.06 -1.28 -27.52
CA ALA A 472 2.29 -0.15 -27.02
C ALA A 472 1.09 -0.55 -26.13
N ALA A 473 0.41 -1.66 -26.45
CA ALA A 473 -0.66 -2.22 -25.63
C ALA A 473 -0.13 -2.83 -24.31
N ASN A 474 1.01 -3.55 -24.36
CA ASN A 474 1.68 -4.09 -23.18
C ASN A 474 2.16 -2.99 -22.23
N ASP A 475 2.77 -1.93 -22.76
CA ASP A 475 3.22 -0.77 -21.98
C ASP A 475 2.04 -0.05 -21.28
N ALA A 476 0.92 0.10 -21.99
CA ALA A 476 -0.31 0.67 -21.43
C ALA A 476 -0.92 -0.23 -20.34
N ALA A 477 -0.97 -1.54 -20.56
CA ALA A 477 -1.45 -2.52 -19.58
C ALA A 477 -0.55 -2.60 -18.33
N ALA A 478 0.77 -2.50 -18.51
CA ALA A 478 1.73 -2.43 -17.40
C ALA A 478 1.51 -1.17 -16.55
N LYS A 479 1.39 0.00 -17.20
CA LYS A 479 1.12 1.27 -16.49
C LYS A 479 -0.24 1.31 -15.82
N LEU A 480 -1.27 0.68 -16.40
CA LEU A 480 -2.58 0.54 -15.74
C LEU A 480 -2.44 -0.28 -14.45
N ARG A 481 -1.76 -1.43 -14.48
CA ARG A 481 -1.52 -2.29 -13.30
C ARG A 481 -0.70 -1.58 -12.21
N GLU A 482 0.28 -0.77 -12.60
CA GLU A 482 1.08 0.06 -11.68
C GLU A 482 0.20 1.08 -10.93
N LEU A 483 -0.66 1.79 -11.65
CA LEU A 483 -1.59 2.77 -11.07
C LEU A 483 -2.68 2.09 -10.21
N GLU A 484 -3.23 0.96 -10.66
CA GLU A 484 -4.20 0.17 -9.89
C GLU A 484 -3.58 -0.37 -8.59
N ALA A 485 -2.33 -0.89 -8.62
CA ALA A 485 -1.62 -1.34 -7.43
C ALA A 485 -1.32 -0.18 -6.45
N SER A 486 -0.93 0.98 -6.99
CA SER A 486 -0.70 2.20 -6.22
C SER A 486 -1.97 2.68 -5.53
N LEU A 487 -3.09 2.72 -6.25
CA LEU A 487 -4.42 3.04 -5.75
C LEU A 487 -4.86 2.08 -4.64
N VAL A 488 -4.70 0.76 -4.84
CA VAL A 488 -5.06 -0.26 -3.84
C VAL A 488 -4.23 -0.10 -2.56
N ASN A 489 -2.94 0.23 -2.66
CA ASN A 489 -2.10 0.46 -1.50
C ASN A 489 -2.49 1.76 -0.76
N LYS A 490 -2.69 2.87 -1.48
CA LYS A 490 -3.13 4.14 -0.89
C LYS A 490 -4.53 4.06 -0.27
N LYS A 491 -5.42 3.21 -0.78
CA LYS A 491 -6.71 2.92 -0.13
C LYS A 491 -6.55 2.16 1.18
N LYS A 492 -5.63 1.19 1.28
CA LYS A 492 -5.30 0.53 2.55
C LYS A 492 -4.71 1.50 3.58
N ASP A 493 -3.92 2.49 3.15
CA ASP A 493 -3.42 3.56 4.04
C ASP A 493 -4.56 4.43 4.62
N LEU A 494 -5.68 4.55 3.90
CA LEU A 494 -6.90 5.23 4.35
C LEU A 494 -7.83 4.36 5.21
N GLU A 495 -7.65 3.03 5.22
CA GLU A 495 -8.40 2.08 6.07
C GLU A 495 -7.89 2.13 7.53
N VAL A 496 -8.04 3.30 8.14
CA VAL A 496 -7.70 3.59 9.53
C VAL A 496 -8.68 2.87 10.47
N ASN A 497 -8.45 1.58 10.69
CA ASN A 497 -9.20 0.74 11.63
C ASN A 497 -9.24 1.38 13.04
N PRO A 498 -10.42 1.80 13.56
CA PRO A 498 -10.52 2.42 14.88
C PRO A 498 -10.04 1.50 16.02
N LYS A 499 -10.20 0.18 15.83
CA LYS A 499 -9.73 -0.87 16.74
C LYS A 499 -8.20 -1.00 16.82
N LYS A 500 -7.44 -0.44 15.87
CA LYS A 500 -5.97 -0.31 15.98
C LYS A 500 -5.55 1.10 16.39
N TYR A 501 -6.12 2.12 15.78
CA TYR A 501 -5.58 3.49 15.87
C TYR A 501 -6.23 4.40 16.90
N GLY A 502 -7.26 3.93 17.60
CA GLY A 502 -8.03 4.73 18.56
C GLY A 502 -9.22 5.46 17.92
N ARG A 503 -10.13 5.93 18.78
CA ARG A 503 -11.40 6.60 18.43
C ARG A 503 -11.22 7.81 17.52
N GLU A 504 -10.12 8.54 17.64
CA GLU A 504 -9.77 9.73 16.87
C GLU A 504 -8.54 9.54 15.97
N SER A 505 -8.06 8.30 15.81
CA SER A 505 -6.79 7.96 15.15
C SER A 505 -5.55 8.47 15.88
N GLU A 506 -5.64 8.71 17.20
CA GLU A 506 -4.56 9.25 18.03
C GLU A 506 -3.27 8.42 18.00
N PHE A 507 -3.37 7.09 17.88
CA PHE A 507 -2.20 6.21 17.78
C PHE A 507 -1.61 6.16 16.36
N LYS A 508 -2.28 6.68 15.32
CA LYS A 508 -1.73 6.66 13.94
C LYS A 508 -0.51 7.58 13.77
N ALA A 509 -0.34 8.57 14.65
CA ALA A 509 0.88 9.37 14.72
C ALA A 509 2.06 8.64 15.40
N LEU A 510 1.81 7.48 16.03
CA LEU A 510 2.79 6.71 16.79
C LEU A 510 3.19 5.37 16.14
N ASP A 511 2.57 4.98 15.02
CA ASP A 511 2.80 3.69 14.32
C ASP A 511 4.29 3.38 14.10
N ASP A 512 5.05 4.35 13.61
CA ASP A 512 6.50 4.24 13.35
C ASP A 512 7.37 4.52 14.60
N THR A 513 6.77 4.74 15.78
CA THR A 513 7.49 5.10 17.02
C THR A 513 7.77 3.86 17.86
N CYS A 514 9.05 3.59 18.09
CA CYS A 514 9.53 2.59 19.06
C CYS A 514 10.18 3.27 20.27
N ILE A 515 9.94 2.72 21.46
CA ILE A 515 10.53 3.14 22.74
C ILE A 515 11.20 1.95 23.42
N THR A 516 12.27 2.21 24.18
CA THR A 516 13.10 1.17 24.80
C THR A 516 13.33 1.39 26.29
N LYS A 517 13.49 0.29 27.05
CA LYS A 517 13.95 0.29 28.45
C LYS A 517 14.90 -0.88 28.68
N GLU A 518 16.03 -0.62 29.33
CA GLU A 518 16.94 -1.66 29.82
C GLU A 518 16.48 -2.17 31.19
N VAL A 519 16.37 -3.50 31.33
CA VAL A 519 15.99 -4.19 32.57
C VAL A 519 16.84 -5.46 32.70
N GLY A 520 17.81 -5.44 33.62
CA GLY A 520 18.76 -6.54 33.80
C GLY A 520 19.68 -6.71 32.59
N GLU A 521 19.77 -7.93 32.04
CA GLU A 521 20.60 -8.23 30.85
C GLU A 521 19.90 -7.98 29.51
N TYR A 522 18.65 -7.50 29.54
CA TYR A 522 17.80 -7.32 28.36
C TYR A 522 17.38 -5.88 28.15
N THR A 523 17.39 -5.47 26.88
CA THR A 523 16.76 -4.24 26.39
C THR A 523 15.40 -4.60 25.80
N TYR A 524 14.32 -4.11 26.41
CA TYR A 524 12.97 -4.27 25.88
C TYR A 524 12.65 -3.12 24.92
N GLU A 525 12.05 -3.46 23.78
CA GLU A 525 11.60 -2.55 22.73
C GLU A 525 10.10 -2.75 22.52
N TYR A 526 9.35 -1.66 22.56
CA TYR A 526 7.92 -1.63 22.27
C TYR A 526 7.66 -0.59 21.16
N CYS A 527 6.99 -1.01 20.10
CA CYS A 527 6.56 -0.14 19.01
C CYS A 527 5.02 -0.09 18.97
N PHE A 528 4.44 1.12 19.08
CA PHE A 528 3.00 1.32 19.14
C PHE A 528 2.32 0.72 17.89
N GLY A 529 1.26 -0.07 18.06
CA GLY A 529 0.51 -0.67 16.95
C GLY A 529 1.25 -1.72 16.10
N HIS A 530 2.55 -1.95 16.31
CA HIS A 530 3.35 -2.93 15.55
C HIS A 530 3.68 -4.18 16.38
N GLY A 531 4.60 -4.07 17.33
CA GLY A 531 5.07 -5.23 18.09
C GLY A 531 6.07 -4.92 19.19
N ALA A 532 6.28 -5.89 20.08
CA ALA A 532 7.28 -5.86 21.14
C ALA A 532 8.42 -6.87 20.90
N ARG A 533 9.63 -6.52 21.35
CA ARG A 533 10.84 -7.35 21.24
C ARG A 533 11.68 -7.26 22.51
N GLN A 534 12.41 -8.31 22.79
CA GLN A 534 13.46 -8.39 23.80
C GLN A 534 14.80 -8.56 23.07
N LYS A 535 15.78 -7.71 23.35
CA LYS A 535 17.13 -7.73 22.77
C LYS A 535 18.13 -7.97 23.90
N THR A 536 19.20 -8.73 23.66
CA THR A 536 20.28 -8.89 24.65
C THR A 536 21.16 -7.62 24.67
N THR A 537 21.35 -7.01 25.83
CA THR A 537 22.07 -5.72 25.93
C THR A 537 23.55 -5.84 25.49
N LYS A 538 24.13 -7.03 25.57
CA LYS A 538 25.51 -7.34 25.11
C LYS A 538 25.62 -7.57 23.58
N GLY A 539 24.54 -7.34 22.82
CA GLY A 539 24.42 -7.71 21.41
C GLY A 539 24.08 -9.19 21.23
N GLY A 540 23.26 -9.53 20.23
CA GLY A 540 22.83 -10.90 19.98
C GLY A 540 21.41 -11.04 19.44
N MET A 541 20.81 -12.20 19.66
CA MET A 541 19.49 -12.56 19.15
C MET A 541 18.38 -11.70 19.79
N SER A 542 17.50 -11.14 18.95
CA SER A 542 16.28 -10.49 19.42
C SER A 542 15.11 -11.48 19.44
N THR A 543 14.55 -11.73 20.62
CA THR A 543 13.32 -12.52 20.80
C THR A 543 12.10 -11.66 20.50
N HIS A 544 11.19 -12.13 19.65
CA HIS A 544 9.92 -11.43 19.41
C HIS A 544 8.89 -11.78 20.48
N LEU A 545 8.32 -10.77 21.15
CA LEU A 545 7.38 -10.97 22.26
C LEU A 545 5.92 -10.97 21.83
N GLY A 546 5.57 -10.31 20.71
CA GLY A 546 4.22 -10.31 20.16
C GLY A 546 3.94 -9.15 19.20
N THR A 547 2.96 -9.35 18.33
CA THR A 547 2.36 -8.35 17.42
C THR A 547 1.06 -7.82 18.01
N PHE A 548 0.68 -6.57 17.69
CA PHE A 548 -0.58 -5.99 18.17
C PHE A 548 -1.79 -6.83 17.71
N GLU A 549 -2.63 -7.26 18.63
CA GLU A 549 -3.84 -8.04 18.36
C GLU A 549 -5.11 -7.19 18.56
N THR A 550 -5.28 -6.61 19.74
CA THR A 550 -6.46 -5.80 20.10
C THR A 550 -6.18 -4.94 21.34
N PHE A 551 -7.07 -3.98 21.62
CA PHE A 551 -7.26 -3.49 22.99
C PHE A 551 -8.02 -4.54 23.82
N ASP A 552 -7.70 -4.67 25.11
CA ASP A 552 -8.18 -5.73 26.01
C ASP A 552 -8.46 -5.15 27.42
N PRO A 553 -9.60 -4.45 27.63
CA PRO A 553 -9.84 -3.68 28.84
C PRO A 553 -10.35 -4.53 30.01
N HIS A 554 -9.73 -4.37 31.19
CA HIS A 554 -10.06 -5.10 32.42
C HIS A 554 -11.55 -5.08 32.80
N ASN A 555 -12.23 -3.96 32.62
CA ASN A 555 -13.65 -3.77 32.99
C ASN A 555 -14.65 -4.25 31.92
N LYS A 556 -14.20 -4.74 30.75
CA LYS A 556 -15.03 -4.98 29.55
C LYS A 556 -15.81 -3.74 29.10
N SER A 557 -15.18 -2.57 29.25
CA SER A 557 -15.70 -1.28 28.78
C SER A 557 -15.94 -1.27 27.27
N ASN A 558 -16.81 -0.38 26.79
CA ASN A 558 -17.16 -0.29 25.37
C ASN A 558 -16.15 0.58 24.60
N GLU A 559 -16.04 0.38 23.27
CA GLU A 559 -15.20 1.19 22.35
C GLU A 559 -15.47 2.72 22.38
N LYS A 560 -16.50 3.17 23.09
CA LYS A 560 -16.81 4.59 23.32
C LYS A 560 -16.11 5.17 24.55
N GLU A 561 -15.84 4.35 25.55
CA GLU A 561 -15.30 4.74 26.86
C GLU A 561 -13.78 4.85 26.81
N ASP A 562 -13.22 5.82 27.54
CA ASP A 562 -11.77 6.07 27.54
C ASP A 562 -10.97 4.90 28.16
N GLU A 563 -11.58 4.14 29.09
CA GLU A 563 -10.98 2.93 29.68
C GLU A 563 -10.69 1.83 28.64
N PHE A 564 -11.44 1.77 27.53
CA PHE A 564 -11.22 0.76 26.49
C PHE A 564 -9.81 0.85 25.90
N TYR A 565 -9.28 2.08 25.79
CA TYR A 565 -8.01 2.35 25.13
C TYR A 565 -6.79 2.33 26.09
N LEU A 566 -6.98 1.95 27.35
CA LEU A 566 -5.90 1.92 28.35
C LEU A 566 -5.03 0.65 28.29
N THR A 567 -5.59 -0.51 27.97
CA THR A 567 -4.82 -1.77 27.94
C THR A 567 -4.77 -2.36 26.53
N GLN A 568 -3.57 -2.61 26.03
CA GLN A 568 -3.33 -3.24 24.73
C GLN A 568 -2.77 -4.65 24.88
N ARG A 569 -3.19 -5.55 24.00
CA ARG A 569 -2.75 -6.94 23.97
C ARG A 569 -1.95 -7.23 22.71
N TYR A 570 -0.76 -7.78 22.92
CA TYR A 570 0.17 -8.20 21.88
C TYR A 570 0.39 -9.71 21.98
N ALA A 571 0.14 -10.42 20.88
CA ALA A 571 0.12 -11.89 20.84
C ALA A 571 0.90 -12.44 19.64
N ASN A 572 0.93 -13.77 19.51
CA ASN A 572 1.62 -14.48 18.43
C ASN A 572 3.14 -14.20 18.38
N GLY A 573 3.75 -13.97 19.55
CA GLY A 573 5.20 -13.87 19.70
C GLY A 573 5.91 -15.21 19.50
N GLN A 574 7.24 -15.18 19.46
CA GLN A 574 8.07 -16.35 19.25
C GLN A 574 7.77 -17.43 20.30
N HIS A 575 7.59 -18.68 19.87
CA HIS A 575 7.17 -19.77 20.75
C HIS A 575 8.17 -20.06 21.88
N CYS A 576 7.64 -20.43 23.04
CA CYS A 576 8.38 -20.68 24.27
C CYS A 576 8.56 -22.19 24.47
N TRP A 577 9.79 -22.68 24.60
CA TRP A 577 10.08 -24.13 24.72
C TRP A 577 9.36 -24.84 25.89
N ASN A 578 8.95 -24.09 26.91
CA ASN A 578 8.21 -24.59 28.08
C ASN A 578 7.08 -23.62 28.47
N GLY A 579 6.28 -23.20 27.48
CA GLY A 579 5.19 -22.24 27.66
C GLY A 579 4.37 -21.99 26.39
N PRO A 580 3.43 -21.02 26.41
CA PRO A 580 2.65 -20.64 25.23
C PRO A 580 3.50 -19.93 24.15
N ALA A 581 2.87 -19.49 23.06
CA ALA A 581 3.45 -18.42 22.25
C ALA A 581 3.65 -17.17 23.12
N ARG A 582 4.76 -16.44 22.93
CA ARG A 582 5.01 -15.23 23.73
C ARG A 582 3.90 -14.19 23.52
N SER A 583 3.58 -13.47 24.58
CA SER A 583 2.60 -12.40 24.57
C SER A 583 2.99 -11.28 25.55
N VAL A 584 2.44 -10.09 25.32
CA VAL A 584 2.63 -8.90 26.17
C VAL A 584 1.28 -8.21 26.39
N LEU A 585 0.95 -7.93 27.64
CA LEU A 585 -0.08 -6.97 28.02
C LEU A 585 0.59 -5.61 28.29
N VAL A 586 0.05 -4.55 27.70
CA VAL A 586 0.64 -3.21 27.75
C VAL A 586 -0.36 -2.23 28.35
N ASP A 587 -0.10 -1.81 29.58
CA ASP A 587 -0.91 -0.86 30.32
C ASP A 587 -0.43 0.57 30.00
N LEU A 588 -1.27 1.33 29.32
CA LEU A 588 -1.02 2.71 28.94
C LEU A 588 -1.50 3.65 30.05
N SER A 589 -0.62 4.56 30.44
CA SER A 589 -0.89 5.61 31.42
C SER A 589 -0.58 6.98 30.82
N CYS A 590 -1.28 8.02 31.28
CA CYS A 590 -1.08 9.36 30.75
C CYS A 590 0.31 9.92 31.14
N GLY A 591 1.05 10.42 30.14
CA GLY A 591 2.33 11.10 30.32
C GLY A 591 2.57 12.22 29.31
N VAL A 592 3.58 13.07 29.56
CA VAL A 592 3.95 14.19 28.67
C VAL A 592 4.77 13.72 27.46
N GLN A 593 5.44 12.58 27.58
CA GLN A 593 6.28 11.95 26.56
C GLN A 593 5.95 10.44 26.47
N ASN A 594 6.41 9.79 25.41
CA ASN A 594 6.33 8.34 25.28
C ASN A 594 7.53 7.72 26.01
N GLU A 595 7.29 7.03 27.12
CA GLU A 595 8.33 6.29 27.86
C GLU A 595 7.84 4.91 28.29
N LEU A 596 8.71 3.90 28.19
CA LEU A 596 8.45 2.57 28.71
C LEU A 596 8.81 2.61 30.19
N PHE A 597 7.80 2.78 31.04
CA PHE A 597 7.98 3.03 32.47
C PHE A 597 8.39 1.76 33.22
N ASP A 598 7.73 0.63 32.93
CA ASP A 598 8.04 -0.65 33.58
C ASP A 598 7.86 -1.89 32.70
N VAL A 599 8.57 -2.97 33.03
CA VAL A 599 8.50 -4.28 32.35
C VAL A 599 8.73 -5.39 33.37
N PHE A 600 7.81 -6.36 33.45
CA PHE A 600 8.00 -7.59 34.22
C PHE A 600 7.44 -8.82 33.47
N GLU A 601 8.01 -9.99 33.73
CA GLU A 601 7.46 -11.27 33.28
C GLU A 601 6.48 -11.75 34.37
N ALA A 602 5.18 -11.77 34.06
CA ALA A 602 4.12 -12.08 35.02
C ALA A 602 3.91 -13.59 35.16
N GLU A 603 3.93 -14.29 34.02
CA GLU A 603 4.00 -15.75 33.92
C GLU A 603 5.03 -16.11 32.85
N LYS A 604 5.43 -17.38 32.77
CA LYS A 604 6.44 -17.84 31.80
C LYS A 604 6.08 -17.45 30.37
N CYS A 605 6.91 -16.62 29.74
CA CYS A 605 6.72 -16.08 28.41
C CYS A 605 5.47 -15.17 28.23
N VAL A 606 4.88 -14.67 29.33
CA VAL A 606 3.79 -13.68 29.36
C VAL A 606 4.27 -12.42 30.10
N TYR A 607 4.44 -11.34 29.36
CA TYR A 607 5.01 -10.09 29.87
C TYR A 607 3.93 -9.05 30.17
N SER A 608 4.15 -8.22 31.18
CA SER A 608 3.41 -6.99 31.40
C SER A 608 4.34 -5.80 31.26
N MET A 609 3.91 -4.80 30.49
CA MET A 609 4.63 -3.54 30.29
C MET A 609 3.74 -2.37 30.70
N LYS A 610 4.29 -1.44 31.48
CA LYS A 610 3.63 -0.17 31.79
C LYS A 610 4.28 0.92 30.96
N VAL A 611 3.50 1.51 30.06
CA VAL A 611 3.93 2.58 29.15
C VAL A 611 3.24 3.87 29.56
N ARG A 612 3.97 4.98 29.49
CA ARG A 612 3.39 6.32 29.54
C ARG A 612 3.35 6.89 28.14
N THR A 613 2.23 7.50 27.78
CA THR A 613 2.05 8.15 26.47
C THR A 613 1.09 9.33 26.57
N PRO A 614 1.27 10.39 25.76
CA PRO A 614 0.25 11.43 25.61
C PRO A 614 -1.03 10.92 24.96
N ALA A 615 -1.01 9.80 24.21
CA ALA A 615 -2.16 9.31 23.46
C ALA A 615 -3.39 9.00 24.34
N VAL A 616 -3.17 8.55 25.58
CA VAL A 616 -4.22 8.27 26.58
C VAL A 616 -4.42 9.40 27.61
N CYS A 617 -3.86 10.59 27.36
CA CYS A 617 -4.17 11.78 28.15
C CYS A 617 -5.48 12.41 27.67
N PHE A 618 -6.60 11.82 28.10
CA PHE A 618 -7.93 12.31 27.78
C PHE A 618 -8.22 13.65 28.49
N PRO A 619 -8.87 14.61 27.81
CA PRO A 619 -9.32 15.85 28.44
C PRO A 619 -10.39 15.56 29.48
N SER A 620 -10.60 16.48 30.43
CA SER A 620 -11.75 16.40 31.36
C SER A 620 -13.00 16.84 30.62
N GLN A 621 -14.15 16.25 30.94
CA GLN A 621 -15.45 16.70 30.42
C GLN A 621 -15.62 18.22 30.66
N VAL A 622 -15.28 18.68 31.88
CA VAL A 622 -15.24 20.08 32.33
C VAL A 622 -14.40 21.04 31.44
N SER A 623 -13.48 20.52 30.62
CA SER A 623 -12.60 21.36 29.77
C SER A 623 -13.02 21.48 28.31
N VAL A 624 -14.05 20.74 27.85
CA VAL A 624 -14.50 20.78 26.45
C VAL A 624 -15.36 22.02 26.17
N ASP A 625 -16.33 22.29 27.04
CA ASP A 625 -17.24 23.45 26.96
C ASP A 625 -16.48 24.79 26.93
N ALA A 626 -15.29 24.84 27.54
CA ALA A 626 -14.45 26.03 27.60
C ALA A 626 -13.68 26.34 26.30
N SER A 627 -13.71 25.44 25.30
CA SER A 627 -13.08 25.64 23.98
C SER A 627 -14.04 26.18 22.91
N GLU A 628 -15.31 25.73 22.86
CA GLU A 628 -16.25 26.18 21.82
C GLU A 628 -16.64 27.66 21.96
N VAL A 629 -16.50 28.25 23.15
CA VAL A 629 -16.88 29.64 23.47
C VAL A 629 -15.84 30.68 22.98
N LYS A 630 -14.72 30.27 22.36
CA LYS A 630 -13.59 31.17 22.05
C LYS A 630 -13.39 31.58 20.59
N ASP A 631 -14.14 31.00 19.66
CA ASP A 631 -13.95 31.25 18.22
C ASP A 631 -14.91 32.33 17.63
N GLU A 632 -15.72 33.02 18.47
CA GLU A 632 -16.66 34.08 18.05
C GLU A 632 -16.49 35.44 18.79
N LEU A 633 -15.27 35.98 18.90
CA LEU A 633 -14.99 37.35 19.41
C LEU A 633 -13.94 38.11 18.59
#